data_AF-A0ABC9F3Y8-F1
#
_entry.id   AF-A0ABC9F3Y8-F1
#
_cell.length_a   1.000
_cell.length_b   1.000
_cell.length_c   1.000
_cell.angle_alpha   90.00
_cell.angle_beta   90.00
_cell.angle_gamma   90.00
#
_symmetry.space_group_name_H-M   'P 1'
#
loop_
_entity.id
_entity.type
_entity.pdbx_description
1 polymer ?
#
loop_
_entity_poly.entity_id
_entity_poly.type
_entity_poly.pdbx_seq_one_letter_code
_entity_poly.pdbx_strand_id
1 'polypeptide(L)'
;MPRGHVGHHRRGRLLPLAVAAAGLLLLALLVLLPAAPPAGAGGPASLLRAAVAAHPSPASYGRPCSDHLTLSLRRLRSALASLEAGDVPAALHLASASLQCQYDCSHLLSLPAFRSHLLTSRFLNSISPRTLTAAPKPSSSAAAAAFPARIRPDATVCKPNSGAKPCSYSTVQAAVDAAPNYTAGHFVIAVATGTYKENVVIPYEKTNILLVGEGMGATVITGSRSVGIDGLGTFDTATVAVIGDGFRARDITFENNAGAGAHQAVAFRSDSDQSVLENVEFRGHQDTLYARTMRQLYRRCHIIGTVDFIFGNAAAVFEECVIKTVPRPEGARKTARNVVAANGRIDPGQTTGFVFRNCTLDGDKEFVELFQTKPQSYRLYLGRPWKEYARTLYVSCYLGMVIRPEGWLPWRGDFAVRTLYYGEFDSRGPGANRTARVEWSNQTPEQHVKLYSVENFIQGHQWIAY
;
A
#
# COMPACT_ATOMS: atom_id res chain seq x y z
N MET A 1 -2.14 -43.42 18.34
CA MET A 1 -1.32 -42.19 18.21
C MET A 1 -0.31 -42.37 17.09
N PRO A 2 -0.28 -41.53 16.05
CA PRO A 2 0.93 -41.31 15.28
C PRO A 2 1.51 -39.94 15.63
N ARG A 3 2.74 -39.91 16.13
CA ARG A 3 3.54 -38.68 16.31
C ARG A 3 3.97 -38.19 14.94
N GLY A 4 3.54 -36.98 14.57
CA GLY A 4 3.92 -36.31 13.33
C GLY A 4 5.38 -35.88 13.34
N HIS A 5 6.21 -36.54 12.54
CA HIS A 5 7.53 -36.04 12.13
C HIS A 5 7.39 -35.09 10.93
N VAL A 6 6.98 -33.85 11.18
CA VAL A 6 7.05 -32.77 10.18
C VAL A 6 7.48 -31.47 10.89
N GLY A 7 8.77 -31.19 10.96
CA GLY A 7 9.23 -29.92 11.55
C GLY A 7 10.72 -29.65 11.50
N HIS A 8 11.59 -30.65 11.72
CA HIS A 8 13.02 -30.39 11.88
C HIS A 8 13.81 -30.24 10.57
N HIS A 9 13.46 -30.98 9.50
CA HIS A 9 14.26 -30.94 8.27
C HIS A 9 14.10 -29.66 7.42
N ARG A 10 12.98 -28.91 7.55
CA ARG A 10 12.78 -27.65 6.80
C ARG A 10 13.56 -26.48 7.41
N ARG A 11 13.62 -26.38 8.75
CA ARG A 11 14.37 -25.31 9.44
C ARG A 11 15.84 -25.27 9.03
N GLY A 12 16.48 -26.44 8.86
CA GLY A 12 17.89 -26.53 8.47
C GLY A 12 18.23 -26.07 7.05
N ARG A 13 17.27 -26.05 6.11
CA ARG A 13 17.48 -25.55 4.72
C ARG A 13 17.04 -24.11 4.49
N LEU A 14 16.18 -23.57 5.35
CA LEU A 14 15.70 -22.19 5.26
C LEU A 14 16.74 -21.19 5.79
N LEU A 15 17.46 -21.54 6.86
CA LEU A 15 18.50 -20.68 7.45
C LEU A 15 19.66 -20.37 6.47
N PRO A 16 20.22 -21.32 5.71
CA PRO A 16 21.27 -21.04 4.72
C PRO A 16 20.80 -20.14 3.57
N LEU A 17 19.56 -20.28 3.10
CA LEU A 17 18.98 -19.44 2.06
C LEU A 17 18.75 -18.00 2.54
N ALA A 18 18.28 -17.86 3.78
CA ALA A 18 18.04 -16.56 4.40
C ALA A 18 19.36 -15.83 4.70
N VAL A 19 20.36 -16.54 5.24
CA VAL A 19 21.71 -16.03 5.47
C VAL A 19 22.41 -15.68 4.15
N ALA A 20 22.23 -16.47 3.10
CA ALA A 20 22.75 -16.15 1.77
C ALA A 20 22.07 -14.92 1.16
N ALA A 21 20.74 -14.80 1.27
CA ALA A 21 20.00 -13.64 0.78
C ALA A 21 20.39 -12.36 1.54
N ALA A 22 20.46 -12.42 2.88
CA ALA A 22 20.90 -11.32 3.72
C ALA A 22 22.37 -10.95 3.47
N GLY A 23 23.26 -11.93 3.33
CA GLY A 23 24.69 -11.73 3.05
C GLY A 23 24.93 -11.10 1.66
N LEU A 24 24.19 -11.51 0.64
CA LEU A 24 24.28 -10.93 -0.70
C LEU A 24 23.65 -9.52 -0.77
N LEU A 25 22.57 -9.25 -0.03
CA LEU A 25 22.04 -7.88 0.09
C LEU A 25 22.99 -6.97 0.87
N LEU A 26 23.62 -7.49 1.93
CA LEU A 26 24.62 -6.76 2.71
C LEU A 26 25.84 -6.43 1.84
N LEU A 27 26.30 -7.37 1.00
CA LEU A 27 27.35 -7.12 0.02
C LEU A 27 26.94 -6.06 -1.02
N ALA A 28 25.69 -6.11 -1.49
CA ALA A 28 25.15 -5.11 -2.42
C ALA A 28 25.03 -3.71 -1.78
N LEU A 29 24.82 -3.62 -0.46
CA LEU A 29 24.75 -2.38 0.31
C LEU A 29 26.13 -1.84 0.74
N LEU A 30 27.09 -2.69 1.09
CA LEU A 30 28.48 -2.28 1.38
C LEU A 30 29.13 -1.61 0.16
N VAL A 31 28.70 -2.04 -1.01
CA VAL A 31 29.01 -1.47 -2.30
C VAL A 31 28.43 -0.06 -2.52
N LEU A 32 27.35 0.33 -1.84
CA LEU A 32 26.67 1.63 -1.99
C LEU A 32 27.26 2.75 -1.12
N LEU A 33 28.02 2.41 -0.07
CA LEU A 33 28.62 3.42 0.81
C LEU A 33 29.69 4.23 0.05
N PRO A 34 29.84 5.54 0.32
CA PRO A 34 30.92 6.33 -0.24
C PRO A 34 32.24 5.91 0.42
N ALA A 35 33.03 5.09 -0.27
CA ALA A 35 34.46 5.01 0.01
C ALA A 35 35.13 5.97 -0.96
N ALA A 36 35.79 7.02 -0.45
CA ALA A 36 36.71 7.81 -1.25
C ALA A 36 37.67 6.85 -1.97
N PRO A 37 37.94 7.04 -3.28
CA PRO A 37 38.92 6.19 -3.94
C PRO A 37 40.29 6.50 -3.32
N PRO A 38 41.07 5.50 -2.86
CA PRO A 38 42.51 5.71 -2.78
C PRO A 38 42.99 6.01 -4.20
N ALA A 39 43.82 7.04 -4.34
CA ALA A 39 44.42 7.40 -5.61
C ALA A 39 45.11 6.16 -6.21
N GLY A 40 44.66 5.73 -7.40
CA GLY A 40 45.40 4.80 -8.25
C GLY A 40 44.97 3.33 -8.32
N ALA A 41 43.82 2.89 -7.77
CA ALA A 41 43.41 1.47 -7.87
C ALA A 41 42.13 1.26 -8.68
N GLY A 42 42.28 0.76 -9.91
CA GLY A 42 41.19 0.21 -10.73
C GLY A 42 40.71 -1.13 -10.17
N GLY A 43 39.78 -1.08 -9.21
CA GLY A 43 39.00 -2.24 -8.78
C GLY A 43 37.64 -2.31 -9.51
N PRO A 44 37.01 -3.49 -9.61
CA PRO A 44 35.72 -3.63 -10.30
C PRO A 44 34.66 -2.80 -9.56
N ALA A 45 34.17 -1.74 -10.20
CA ALA A 45 33.00 -1.03 -9.74
C ALA A 45 31.83 -2.03 -9.70
N SER A 46 31.08 -2.03 -8.61
CA SER A 46 29.88 -2.85 -8.55
C SER A 46 28.90 -2.47 -9.66
N LEU A 47 28.06 -3.41 -10.08
CA LEU A 47 26.97 -3.15 -11.04
C LEU A 47 26.09 -1.96 -10.62
N LEU A 48 25.88 -1.78 -9.31
CA LEU A 48 25.04 -0.70 -8.78
C LEU A 48 25.73 0.66 -8.79
N ARG A 49 27.03 0.73 -8.47
CA ARG A 49 27.83 1.96 -8.62
C ARG A 49 27.96 2.35 -10.09
N ALA A 50 28.23 1.37 -10.96
CA ALA A 50 28.28 1.58 -12.40
C ALA A 50 26.91 2.07 -12.93
N ALA A 51 25.80 1.50 -12.46
CA ALA A 51 24.46 1.92 -12.83
C ALA A 51 24.12 3.34 -12.38
N VAL A 52 24.43 3.70 -11.13
CA VAL A 52 24.21 5.06 -10.61
C VAL A 52 25.09 6.05 -11.38
N ALA A 53 26.37 5.74 -11.62
CA ALA A 53 27.28 6.60 -12.37
C ALA A 53 26.89 6.74 -13.85
N ALA A 54 26.30 5.71 -14.44
CA ALA A 54 25.82 5.73 -15.83
C ALA A 54 24.44 6.37 -15.99
N HIS A 55 23.71 6.66 -14.90
CA HIS A 55 22.40 7.28 -14.98
C HIS A 55 22.52 8.76 -15.40
N PRO A 56 21.68 9.30 -16.29
CA PRO A 56 21.75 10.71 -16.70
C PRO A 56 21.56 11.75 -15.58
N SER A 57 21.08 11.32 -14.40
CA SER A 57 20.89 12.18 -13.22
C SER A 57 21.22 11.41 -11.94
N PRO A 58 22.50 11.07 -11.68
CA PRO A 58 22.89 10.16 -10.60
C PRO A 58 22.40 10.58 -9.22
N ALA A 59 22.40 11.88 -8.95
CA ALA A 59 21.95 12.46 -7.67
C ALA A 59 20.45 12.26 -7.43
N SER A 60 19.64 12.35 -8.48
CA SER A 60 18.17 12.27 -8.40
C SER A 60 17.65 10.85 -8.21
N TYR A 61 18.43 9.82 -8.57
CA TYR A 61 17.98 8.42 -8.53
C TYR A 61 18.82 7.53 -7.60
N GLY A 62 20.10 7.87 -7.35
CA GLY A 62 20.99 7.09 -6.50
C GLY A 62 20.55 7.08 -5.03
N ARG A 63 20.20 8.25 -4.47
CA ARG A 63 19.75 8.35 -3.08
C ARG A 63 18.40 7.64 -2.85
N PRO A 64 17.34 7.86 -3.66
CA PRO A 64 16.09 7.11 -3.51
C PRO A 64 16.25 5.59 -3.65
N CYS A 65 17.07 5.11 -4.60
CA CYS A 65 17.39 3.67 -4.67
C CYS A 65 18.07 3.18 -3.38
N SER A 66 19.05 3.91 -2.85
CA SER A 66 19.76 3.56 -1.61
C SER A 66 18.81 3.48 -0.42
N ASP A 67 17.85 4.40 -0.32
CA ASP A 67 16.84 4.42 0.74
C ASP A 67 15.93 3.18 0.64
N HIS A 68 15.51 2.80 -0.58
CA HIS A 68 14.77 1.55 -0.80
C HIS A 68 15.59 0.32 -0.41
N LEU A 69 16.86 0.22 -0.79
CA LEU A 69 17.69 -0.92 -0.45
C LEU A 69 17.99 -1.00 1.06
N THR A 70 18.12 0.14 1.73
CA THR A 70 18.24 0.21 3.18
C THR A 70 16.99 -0.33 3.86
N LEU A 71 15.80 0.11 3.43
CA LEU A 71 14.53 -0.41 3.95
C LEU A 71 14.37 -1.90 3.65
N SER A 72 14.76 -2.35 2.45
CA SER A 72 14.75 -3.76 2.06
C SER A 72 15.57 -4.62 3.04
N LEU A 73 16.78 -4.20 3.38
CA LEU A 73 17.64 -4.93 4.32
C LEU A 73 17.01 -4.99 5.73
N ARG A 74 16.45 -3.87 6.21
CA ARG A 74 15.74 -3.84 7.50
C ARG A 74 14.60 -4.87 7.50
N ARG A 75 13.78 -4.89 6.46
CA ARG A 75 12.66 -5.83 6.30
C ARG A 75 13.12 -7.28 6.22
N LEU A 76 14.20 -7.61 5.49
CA LEU A 76 14.73 -8.98 5.46
C LEU A 76 15.24 -9.44 6.82
N ARG A 77 15.97 -8.59 7.56
CA ARG A 77 16.43 -8.94 8.92
C ARG A 77 15.25 -9.25 9.83
N SER A 78 14.19 -8.44 9.79
CA SER A 78 12.96 -8.72 10.53
C SER A 78 12.25 -9.99 10.04
N ALA A 79 12.30 -10.30 8.74
CA ALA A 79 11.73 -11.53 8.20
C ALA A 79 12.46 -12.77 8.75
N LEU A 80 13.80 -12.73 8.84
CA LEU A 80 14.60 -13.78 9.47
C LEU A 80 14.23 -13.97 10.94
N ALA A 81 14.19 -12.88 11.71
CA ALA A 81 13.81 -12.93 13.12
C ALA A 81 12.41 -13.52 13.32
N SER A 82 11.46 -13.18 12.44
CA SER A 82 10.10 -13.73 12.47
C SER A 82 10.09 -15.24 12.19
N LEU A 83 10.90 -15.71 11.23
CA LEU A 83 11.05 -17.16 10.96
C LEU A 83 11.67 -17.91 12.15
N GLU A 84 12.67 -17.34 12.80
CA GLU A 84 13.31 -17.91 13.99
C GLU A 84 12.31 -18.04 15.14
N ALA A 85 11.43 -17.05 15.31
CA ALA A 85 10.32 -17.07 16.24
C ALA A 85 9.15 -18.00 15.82
N GLY A 86 9.16 -18.51 14.59
CA GLY A 86 8.11 -19.38 14.04
C GLY A 86 6.91 -18.65 13.41
N ASP A 87 6.96 -17.32 13.29
CA ASP A 87 5.94 -16.50 12.63
C ASP A 87 6.21 -16.43 11.11
N VAL A 88 5.78 -17.48 10.42
CA VAL A 88 5.90 -17.59 8.95
C VAL A 88 5.07 -16.51 8.21
N PRO A 89 3.81 -16.22 8.59
CA PRO A 89 3.04 -15.14 7.97
C PRO A 89 3.76 -13.78 8.01
N ALA A 90 4.27 -13.35 9.18
CA ALA A 90 4.99 -12.08 9.28
C ALA A 90 6.25 -12.09 8.39
N ALA A 91 7.00 -13.19 8.39
CA ALA A 91 8.18 -13.35 7.54
C ALA A 91 7.85 -13.22 6.04
N LEU A 92 6.73 -13.78 5.58
CA LEU A 92 6.26 -13.66 4.20
C LEU A 92 5.94 -12.22 3.82
N HIS A 93 5.24 -11.47 4.67
CA HIS A 93 4.92 -10.07 4.42
C HIS A 93 6.18 -9.20 4.37
N LEU A 94 7.10 -9.39 5.31
CA LEU A 94 8.38 -8.67 5.36
C LEU A 94 9.27 -8.97 4.15
N ALA A 95 9.39 -10.25 3.75
CA ALA A 95 10.13 -10.65 2.56
C ALA A 95 9.49 -10.11 1.27
N SER A 96 8.16 -10.11 1.20
CA SER A 96 7.40 -9.55 0.08
C SER A 96 7.66 -8.05 -0.08
N ALA A 97 7.67 -7.29 1.02
CA ALA A 97 7.97 -5.86 1.00
C ALA A 97 9.44 -5.56 0.68
N SER A 98 10.37 -6.37 1.17
CA SER A 98 11.78 -6.28 0.75
C SER A 98 11.94 -6.44 -0.76
N LEU A 99 11.28 -7.44 -1.36
CA LEU A 99 11.30 -7.65 -2.80
C LEU A 99 10.76 -6.42 -3.55
N GLN A 100 9.71 -5.79 -3.04
CA GLN A 100 9.16 -4.56 -3.61
C GLN A 100 10.18 -3.41 -3.55
N CYS A 101 10.84 -3.19 -2.41
CA CYS A 101 11.86 -2.14 -2.29
C CYS A 101 13.03 -2.35 -3.27
N GLN A 102 13.49 -3.59 -3.45
CA GLN A 102 14.51 -3.90 -4.46
C GLN A 102 14.03 -3.53 -5.87
N TYR A 103 12.74 -3.74 -6.14
CA TYR A 103 12.14 -3.57 -7.46
C TYR A 103 12.08 -2.10 -7.80
N ASP A 104 11.72 -1.29 -6.81
CA ASP A 104 11.65 0.15 -6.96
C ASP A 104 13.04 0.75 -7.20
N CYS A 105 14.09 0.31 -6.48
CA CYS A 105 15.46 0.72 -6.83
C CYS A 105 15.84 0.29 -8.26
N SER A 106 15.60 -0.98 -8.64
CA SER A 106 15.92 -1.48 -9.98
C SER A 106 15.21 -0.67 -11.06
N HIS A 107 13.95 -0.30 -10.82
CA HIS A 107 13.14 0.50 -11.73
C HIS A 107 13.62 1.94 -11.84
N LEU A 108 13.96 2.58 -10.71
CA LEU A 108 14.53 3.93 -10.68
C LEU A 108 15.82 4.03 -11.49
N LEU A 109 16.68 3.01 -11.42
CA LEU A 109 17.96 2.99 -12.14
C LEU A 109 17.86 2.42 -13.55
N SER A 110 16.64 2.10 -14.03
CA SER A 110 16.41 1.42 -15.31
C SER A 110 17.24 0.14 -15.49
N LEU A 111 17.54 -0.54 -14.38
CA LEU A 111 18.36 -1.74 -14.40
C LEU A 111 17.51 -2.95 -14.82
N PRO A 112 18.02 -3.83 -15.71
CA PRO A 112 17.47 -5.18 -15.84
C PRO A 112 17.43 -5.81 -14.45
N ALA A 113 16.29 -6.43 -14.11
CA ALA A 113 15.98 -6.92 -12.77
C ALA A 113 17.23 -7.32 -11.97
N PHE A 114 17.58 -6.47 -11.00
CA PHE A 114 18.75 -6.64 -10.15
C PHE A 114 18.87 -8.10 -9.67
N ARG A 115 20.05 -8.73 -9.78
CA ARG A 115 20.20 -10.18 -9.48
C ARG A 115 19.75 -10.56 -8.05
N SER A 116 19.70 -9.61 -7.11
CA SER A 116 19.16 -9.83 -5.76
C SER A 116 17.66 -10.17 -5.74
N HIS A 117 16.90 -9.76 -6.76
CA HIS A 117 15.50 -10.12 -6.92
C HIS A 117 15.29 -11.62 -6.99
N LEU A 118 16.12 -12.31 -7.77
CA LEU A 118 16.03 -13.76 -7.93
C LEU A 118 16.28 -14.48 -6.60
N LEU A 119 17.18 -13.97 -5.77
CA LEU A 119 17.46 -14.56 -4.46
C LEU A 119 16.31 -14.31 -3.49
N THR A 120 15.81 -13.08 -3.42
CA THR A 120 14.68 -12.72 -2.55
C THR A 120 13.40 -13.43 -2.99
N SER A 121 13.17 -13.56 -4.29
CA SER A 121 12.09 -14.36 -4.88
C SER A 121 12.25 -15.84 -4.56
N ARG A 122 13.45 -16.42 -4.71
CA ARG A 122 13.71 -17.82 -4.30
C ARG A 122 13.48 -18.02 -2.80
N PHE A 123 13.92 -17.09 -1.97
CA PHE A 123 13.68 -17.12 -0.53
C PHE A 123 12.18 -17.08 -0.23
N LEU A 124 11.46 -16.10 -0.79
CA LEU A 124 10.01 -15.97 -0.66
C LEU A 124 9.29 -17.25 -1.09
N ASN A 125 9.64 -17.81 -2.25
CA ASN A 125 9.09 -19.07 -2.74
C ASN A 125 9.42 -20.27 -1.83
N SER A 126 10.57 -20.27 -1.14
CA SER A 126 10.96 -21.34 -0.22
C SER A 126 10.14 -21.38 1.07
N ILE A 127 9.63 -20.22 1.51
CA ILE A 127 8.79 -20.09 2.71
C ILE A 127 7.29 -19.99 2.39
N SER A 128 6.94 -19.77 1.12
CA SER A 128 5.54 -19.69 0.68
C SER A 128 4.83 -21.05 0.84
N PRO A 129 3.62 -21.06 1.42
CA PRO A 129 2.86 -22.30 1.54
C PRO A 129 2.47 -22.82 0.15
N ARG A 130 2.59 -24.14 -0.07
CA ARG A 130 2.15 -24.80 -1.32
C ARG A 130 0.63 -24.87 -1.44
N THR A 131 -0.07 -24.82 -0.33
CA THR A 131 -1.52 -24.84 -0.22
C THR A 131 -1.96 -23.79 0.79
N LEU A 132 -2.90 -22.94 0.40
CA LEU A 132 -3.51 -21.96 1.29
C LEU A 132 -4.61 -22.66 2.10
N THR A 133 -4.43 -22.76 3.41
CA THR A 133 -5.47 -23.24 4.33
C THR A 133 -5.87 -22.10 5.25
N ALA A 134 -7.18 -21.85 5.37
CA ALA A 134 -7.68 -20.90 6.36
C ALA A 134 -7.30 -21.40 7.77
N ALA A 135 -6.88 -20.49 8.65
CA ALA A 135 -6.64 -20.84 10.03
C ALA A 135 -7.97 -21.26 10.71
N PRO A 136 -7.94 -22.24 11.64
CA PRO A 136 -9.11 -22.52 12.47
C PRO A 136 -9.48 -21.29 13.30
N LYS A 137 -10.78 -20.99 13.36
CA LYS A 137 -11.32 -19.81 14.06
C LYS A 137 -10.85 -19.79 15.53
N PRO A 138 -10.23 -18.71 16.02
CA PRO A 138 -9.82 -18.62 17.42
C PRO A 138 -11.04 -18.68 18.35
N SER A 139 -10.87 -19.34 19.50
CA SER A 139 -11.87 -19.44 20.55
C SER A 139 -11.90 -18.18 21.42
N SER A 140 -13.09 -17.59 21.60
CA SER A 140 -13.43 -16.32 22.30
C SER A 140 -13.03 -15.05 21.52
N SER A 141 -13.88 -14.09 21.16
CA SER A 141 -15.13 -13.50 21.71
C SER A 141 -14.96 -12.54 22.90
N ALA A 142 -14.27 -11.45 22.65
CA ALA A 142 -14.59 -10.15 23.22
C ALA A 142 -14.21 -9.11 22.18
N ALA A 143 -15.16 -8.27 21.76
CA ALA A 143 -14.93 -7.22 20.77
C ALA A 143 -13.90 -6.23 21.29
N ALA A 144 -12.63 -6.47 21.02
CA ALA A 144 -11.58 -5.54 21.39
C ALA A 144 -11.44 -4.52 20.24
N ALA A 145 -11.17 -3.26 20.54
CA ALA A 145 -11.27 -2.20 19.53
C ALA A 145 -9.94 -1.98 18.78
N ALA A 146 -10.02 -1.68 17.49
CA ALA A 146 -8.88 -1.24 16.67
C ALA A 146 -8.29 0.12 17.12
N PHE A 147 -8.88 0.74 18.13
CA PHE A 147 -8.42 1.96 18.78
C PHE A 147 -8.59 1.82 20.29
N PRO A 148 -7.77 2.48 21.11
CA PRO A 148 -7.99 2.53 22.55
C PRO A 148 -9.41 3.04 22.89
N ALA A 149 -10.09 2.40 23.84
CA ALA A 149 -11.46 2.80 24.25
C ALA A 149 -11.53 4.25 24.76
N ARG A 150 -10.40 4.77 25.26
CA ARG A 150 -10.25 6.16 25.66
C ARG A 150 -8.96 6.70 25.04
N ILE A 151 -9.08 7.66 24.14
CA ILE A 151 -7.96 8.30 23.45
C ILE A 151 -7.53 9.51 24.28
N ARG A 152 -6.30 9.49 24.82
CA ARG A 152 -5.69 10.64 25.49
C ARG A 152 -4.56 11.15 24.59
N PRO A 153 -4.56 12.44 24.19
CA PRO A 153 -3.51 12.97 23.33
C PRO A 153 -2.19 13.14 24.09
N ASP A 154 -1.10 12.66 23.50
CA ASP A 154 0.28 12.97 23.93
C ASP A 154 0.76 14.29 23.31
N ALA A 155 0.27 14.60 22.11
CA ALA A 155 0.49 15.86 21.41
C ALA A 155 -0.83 16.40 20.86
N THR A 156 -0.96 17.73 20.86
CA THR A 156 -2.10 18.42 20.24
C THR A 156 -1.61 19.36 19.15
N VAL A 157 -2.34 19.41 18.03
CA VAL A 157 -2.06 20.26 16.87
C VAL A 157 -3.26 21.16 16.62
N CYS A 158 -3.05 22.48 16.57
CA CYS A 158 -4.07 23.41 16.08
C CYS A 158 -3.45 24.63 15.42
N LYS A 159 -4.24 25.29 14.55
CA LYS A 159 -3.82 26.54 13.91
C LYS A 159 -3.58 27.64 14.94
N PRO A 160 -2.59 28.53 14.70
CA PRO A 160 -2.41 29.73 15.50
C PRO A 160 -3.70 30.56 15.51
N ASN A 161 -4.08 31.10 16.68
CA ASN A 161 -5.26 31.95 16.88
C ASN A 161 -6.63 31.30 16.67
N SER A 162 -6.76 29.98 16.83
CA SER A 162 -8.05 29.27 16.72
C SER A 162 -9.07 29.57 17.84
N GLY A 163 -8.77 30.49 18.78
CA GLY A 163 -9.65 30.84 19.91
C GLY A 163 -9.83 29.73 20.96
N ALA A 164 -9.29 28.53 20.69
CA ALA A 164 -9.25 27.39 21.60
C ALA A 164 -8.01 27.43 22.50
N LYS A 165 -7.96 26.54 23.52
CA LYS A 165 -6.77 26.33 24.36
C LYS A 165 -5.52 26.16 23.49
N PRO A 166 -4.35 26.69 23.91
CA PRO A 166 -3.13 26.57 23.13
C PRO A 166 -2.76 25.09 22.96
N CYS A 167 -2.58 24.66 21.71
CA CYS A 167 -2.08 23.33 21.39
C CYS A 167 -0.56 23.28 21.51
N SER A 168 -0.04 22.07 21.64
CA SER A 168 1.41 21.80 21.74
C SER A 168 2.17 22.19 20.47
N TYR A 169 1.53 22.06 19.30
CA TYR A 169 2.14 22.30 17.99
C TYR A 169 1.18 23.02 17.03
N SER A 170 1.76 23.71 16.04
CA SER A 170 1.02 24.39 14.97
C SER A 170 0.94 23.61 13.66
N THR A 171 1.77 22.56 13.50
CA THR A 171 1.82 21.68 12.33
C THR A 171 1.82 20.21 12.76
N VAL A 172 1.35 19.34 11.87
CA VAL A 172 1.32 17.90 12.11
C VAL A 172 2.74 17.32 12.07
N GLN A 173 3.59 17.78 11.14
CA GLN A 173 4.98 17.32 11.09
C GLN A 173 5.74 17.60 12.39
N ALA A 174 5.56 18.78 13.01
CA ALA A 174 6.25 19.10 14.27
C ALA A 174 5.85 18.16 15.42
N ALA A 175 4.57 17.76 15.48
CA ALA A 175 4.11 16.78 16.46
C ALA A 175 4.68 15.37 16.19
N VAL A 176 4.80 14.98 14.91
CA VAL A 176 5.44 13.71 14.51
C VAL A 176 6.93 13.71 14.86
N ASP A 177 7.64 14.81 14.62
CA ASP A 177 9.07 14.93 14.90
C ASP A 177 9.35 14.81 16.40
N ALA A 178 8.46 15.34 17.23
CA ALA A 178 8.55 15.28 18.69
C ALA A 178 8.21 13.91 19.30
N ALA A 179 7.48 13.06 18.59
CA ALA A 179 7.13 11.72 19.08
C ALA A 179 8.40 10.88 19.34
N PRO A 180 8.48 10.06 20.40
CA PRO A 180 9.62 9.18 20.61
C PRO A 180 9.78 8.17 19.46
N ASN A 181 11.03 7.81 19.16
CA ASN A 181 11.32 6.72 18.24
C ASN A 181 10.99 5.38 18.91
N TYR A 182 10.46 4.43 18.15
CA TYR A 182 10.17 3.06 18.59
C TYR A 182 9.26 2.97 19.82
N THR A 183 8.21 3.81 19.86
CA THR A 183 7.24 3.83 20.97
C THR A 183 6.58 2.45 21.14
N ALA A 184 6.60 1.90 22.35
CA ALA A 184 6.05 0.57 22.64
C ALA A 184 4.51 0.52 22.57
N GLY A 185 3.84 1.60 22.99
CA GLY A 185 2.40 1.82 22.82
C GLY A 185 2.11 2.84 21.73
N HIS A 186 0.88 3.39 21.71
CA HIS A 186 0.55 4.47 20.79
C HIS A 186 1.04 5.82 21.30
N PHE A 187 1.67 6.60 20.42
CA PHE A 187 1.85 8.05 20.62
C PHE A 187 0.74 8.78 19.88
N VAL A 188 -0.16 9.41 20.64
CA VAL A 188 -1.42 9.97 20.15
C VAL A 188 -1.24 11.44 19.80
N ILE A 189 -1.42 11.76 18.51
CA ILE A 189 -1.43 13.13 18.00
C ILE A 189 -2.88 13.50 17.68
N ALA A 190 -3.47 14.36 18.51
CA ALA A 190 -4.79 14.93 18.23
C ALA A 190 -4.65 16.19 17.38
N VAL A 191 -5.38 16.24 16.27
CA VAL A 191 -5.34 17.33 15.29
C VAL A 191 -6.72 18.01 15.24
N ALA A 192 -6.78 19.22 15.78
CA ALA A 192 -8.02 20.00 15.83
C ALA A 192 -8.54 20.30 14.41
N THR A 193 -9.82 20.61 14.32
CA THR A 193 -10.50 21.06 13.10
C THR A 193 -9.71 22.14 12.38
N GLY A 194 -9.56 21.97 11.06
CA GLY A 194 -8.87 22.91 10.20
C GLY A 194 -8.18 22.25 9.02
N THR A 195 -7.81 23.08 8.04
CA THR A 195 -7.02 22.66 6.86
C THR A 195 -5.54 22.96 7.05
N TYR A 196 -4.73 21.92 7.17
CA TYR A 196 -3.28 21.95 7.35
C TYR A 196 -2.60 21.75 5.98
N LYS A 197 -1.99 22.80 5.45
CA LYS A 197 -1.29 22.79 4.15
C LYS A 197 0.16 22.39 4.36
N GLU A 198 0.42 21.09 4.43
CA GLU A 198 1.75 20.54 4.68
C GLU A 198 1.90 19.14 4.05
N ASN A 199 3.13 18.78 3.69
CA ASN A 199 3.50 17.41 3.37
C ASN A 199 4.09 16.75 4.62
N VAL A 200 3.50 15.66 5.09
CA VAL A 200 3.88 14.96 6.32
C VAL A 200 4.58 13.64 6.00
N VAL A 201 5.71 13.39 6.64
CA VAL A 201 6.41 12.11 6.59
C VAL A 201 6.50 11.54 8.00
N ILE A 202 6.01 10.31 8.16
CA ILE A 202 6.18 9.51 9.38
C ILE A 202 7.29 8.49 9.10
N PRO A 203 8.54 8.79 9.50
CA PRO A 203 9.70 7.97 9.12
C PRO A 203 9.68 6.61 9.84
N TYR A 204 10.54 5.70 9.39
CA TYR A 204 10.60 4.31 9.84
C TYR A 204 10.72 4.18 11.37
N GLU A 205 11.47 5.09 12.00
CA GLU A 205 11.74 5.13 13.43
C GLU A 205 10.52 5.53 14.27
N LYS A 206 9.53 6.23 13.69
CA LYS A 206 8.33 6.71 14.39
C LYS A 206 7.22 5.66 14.33
N THR A 207 7.37 4.59 15.11
CA THR A 207 6.38 3.50 15.19
C THR A 207 5.19 3.88 16.05
N ASN A 208 4.05 3.22 15.81
CA ASN A 208 2.83 3.29 16.61
C ASN A 208 2.23 4.71 16.76
N ILE A 209 2.48 5.62 15.83
CA ILE A 209 1.79 6.92 15.77
C ILE A 209 0.29 6.68 15.55
N LEU A 210 -0.54 7.27 16.42
CA LEU A 210 -1.99 7.33 16.28
C LEU A 210 -2.41 8.77 16.01
N LEU A 211 -2.80 9.06 14.77
CA LEU A 211 -3.27 10.37 14.33
C LEU A 211 -4.79 10.46 14.43
N VAL A 212 -5.32 11.44 15.18
CA VAL A 212 -6.76 11.55 15.47
C VAL A 212 -7.23 12.95 15.11
N GLY A 213 -8.08 13.08 14.10
CA GLY A 213 -8.76 14.34 13.79
C GLY A 213 -10.07 14.51 14.56
N GLU A 214 -10.81 15.57 14.25
CA GLU A 214 -12.14 15.86 14.82
C GLU A 214 -13.28 15.51 13.84
N GLY A 215 -12.97 14.87 12.72
CA GLY A 215 -13.93 14.37 11.73
C GLY A 215 -13.42 14.44 10.30
N MET A 216 -13.87 13.50 9.45
CA MET A 216 -13.69 13.59 7.99
C MET A 216 -14.25 14.93 7.49
N GLY A 217 -13.48 15.65 6.69
CA GLY A 217 -13.83 16.97 6.16
C GLY A 217 -13.64 18.13 7.15
N ALA A 218 -13.59 17.87 8.47
CA ALA A 218 -13.34 18.88 9.50
C ALA A 218 -11.82 19.07 9.72
N THR A 219 -11.09 17.97 9.90
CA THR A 219 -9.62 17.98 9.98
C THR A 219 -9.06 17.50 8.65
N VAL A 220 -8.36 18.37 7.92
CA VAL A 220 -7.85 18.08 6.56
C VAL A 220 -6.35 18.35 6.49
N ILE A 221 -5.54 17.37 6.12
CA ILE A 221 -4.13 17.57 5.74
C ILE A 221 -4.07 17.55 4.21
N THR A 222 -3.60 18.64 3.60
CA THR A 222 -3.61 18.83 2.15
C THR A 222 -2.25 19.22 1.59
N GLY A 223 -1.95 18.68 0.42
CA GLY A 223 -0.81 19.04 -0.42
C GLY A 223 -1.23 19.10 -1.89
N SER A 224 -0.28 19.41 -2.78
CA SER A 224 -0.56 19.59 -4.22
C SER A 224 0.59 19.09 -5.11
N ARG A 225 1.47 18.24 -4.58
CA ARG A 225 2.60 17.70 -5.34
C ARG A 225 2.09 16.71 -6.39
N SER A 226 2.68 16.74 -7.57
CA SER A 226 2.37 15.84 -8.68
C SER A 226 3.62 15.55 -9.50
N VAL A 227 3.55 14.55 -10.37
CA VAL A 227 4.65 14.22 -11.29
C VAL A 227 4.90 15.28 -12.36
N GLY A 228 4.04 16.29 -12.48
CA GLY A 228 4.30 17.47 -13.32
C GLY A 228 5.40 18.38 -12.78
N ILE A 229 5.87 18.16 -11.55
CA ILE A 229 7.03 18.83 -10.97
C ILE A 229 8.30 18.10 -11.39
N ASP A 230 9.22 18.81 -12.03
CA ASP A 230 10.48 18.24 -12.53
C ASP A 230 11.25 17.47 -11.45
N GLY A 231 11.63 16.24 -11.77
CA GLY A 231 12.39 15.36 -10.87
C GLY A 231 11.55 14.67 -9.79
N LEU A 232 10.23 14.88 -9.73
CA LEU A 232 9.36 14.26 -8.74
C LEU A 232 8.67 13.01 -9.31
N GLY A 233 8.98 11.84 -8.76
CA GLY A 233 8.25 10.60 -9.07
C GLY A 233 6.97 10.47 -8.26
N THR A 234 6.03 9.62 -8.70
CA THR A 234 4.76 9.36 -7.99
C THR A 234 4.95 9.10 -6.49
N PHE A 235 5.99 8.35 -6.11
CA PHE A 235 6.33 8.02 -4.72
C PHE A 235 6.50 9.26 -3.82
N ASP A 236 7.06 10.35 -4.37
CA ASP A 236 7.38 11.58 -3.66
C ASP A 236 6.26 12.64 -3.71
N THR A 237 5.17 12.34 -4.42
CA THR A 237 4.00 13.23 -4.52
C THR A 237 3.06 13.17 -3.31
N ALA A 238 3.26 12.19 -2.41
CA ALA A 238 2.37 11.95 -1.28
C ALA A 238 2.22 13.20 -0.38
N THR A 239 0.98 13.61 -0.12
CA THR A 239 0.68 14.58 0.95
C THR A 239 1.09 14.02 2.30
N VAL A 240 0.68 12.79 2.62
CA VAL A 240 1.12 12.08 3.82
C VAL A 240 1.76 10.76 3.44
N ALA A 241 3.01 10.56 3.87
CA ALA A 241 3.77 9.33 3.64
C ALA A 241 4.11 8.65 4.98
N VAL A 242 3.68 7.40 5.14
CA VAL A 242 3.85 6.63 6.38
C VAL A 242 4.76 5.44 6.15
N ILE A 243 5.89 5.41 6.86
CA ILE A 243 6.89 4.33 6.82
C ILE A 243 6.95 3.59 8.16
N GLY A 244 6.81 4.30 9.28
CA GLY A 244 6.85 3.71 10.63
C GLY A 244 5.69 2.74 10.88
N ASP A 245 6.00 1.52 11.35
CA ASP A 245 5.03 0.44 11.57
C ASP A 245 4.03 0.74 12.69
N GLY A 246 2.84 0.13 12.60
CA GLY A 246 1.76 0.25 13.59
C GLY A 246 0.99 1.56 13.51
N PHE A 247 1.09 2.28 12.40
CA PHE A 247 0.42 3.56 12.21
C PHE A 247 -1.10 3.42 12.27
N ARG A 248 -1.77 4.34 12.95
CA ARG A 248 -3.23 4.41 12.97
C ARG A 248 -3.71 5.81 12.68
N ALA A 249 -4.82 5.93 11.96
CA ALA A 249 -5.49 7.20 11.73
C ALA A 249 -7.00 7.06 11.87
N ARG A 250 -7.65 8.08 12.45
CA ARG A 250 -9.10 8.18 12.48
C ARG A 250 -9.61 9.61 12.42
N ASP A 251 -10.83 9.76 11.92
CA ASP A 251 -11.60 11.01 11.93
C ASP A 251 -10.85 12.17 11.23
N ILE A 252 -10.21 11.90 10.09
CA ILE A 252 -9.34 12.86 9.38
C ILE A 252 -9.42 12.69 7.85
N THR A 253 -9.16 13.76 7.10
CA THR A 253 -9.02 13.73 5.63
C THR A 253 -7.57 13.92 5.21
N PHE A 254 -7.08 13.07 4.31
CA PHE A 254 -5.83 13.24 3.57
C PHE A 254 -6.15 13.64 2.12
N GLU A 255 -5.64 14.79 1.68
CA GLU A 255 -5.96 15.37 0.38
C GLU A 255 -4.71 15.67 -0.46
N ASN A 256 -4.77 15.35 -1.75
CA ASN A 256 -3.91 15.97 -2.76
C ASN A 256 -4.77 16.73 -3.78
N ASN A 257 -4.63 18.05 -3.79
CA ASN A 257 -5.45 18.96 -4.58
C ASN A 257 -4.77 19.42 -5.89
N ALA A 258 -3.75 18.71 -6.38
CA ALA A 258 -3.08 19.03 -7.65
C ALA A 258 -4.05 19.04 -8.86
N GLY A 259 -5.16 18.31 -8.77
CA GLY A 259 -6.23 18.29 -9.77
C GLY A 259 -6.05 17.24 -10.86
N ALA A 260 -7.12 16.99 -11.63
CA ALA A 260 -7.17 15.94 -12.65
C ALA A 260 -6.15 16.11 -13.80
N GLY A 261 -5.72 17.35 -14.07
CA GLY A 261 -4.76 17.66 -15.12
C GLY A 261 -3.29 17.44 -14.73
N ALA A 262 -3.00 17.22 -13.44
CA ALA A 262 -1.65 17.11 -12.92
C ALA A 262 -1.05 15.69 -13.03
N HIS A 263 -1.80 14.75 -13.61
CA HIS A 263 -1.46 13.31 -13.63
C HIS A 263 -1.32 12.74 -12.20
N GLN A 264 -0.37 11.85 -11.96
CA GLN A 264 -0.20 11.16 -10.67
C GLN A 264 0.06 12.16 -9.53
N ALA A 265 -0.78 12.11 -8.49
CA ALA A 265 -0.70 12.98 -7.33
C ALA A 265 -1.29 12.29 -6.08
N VAL A 266 -0.41 11.76 -5.22
CA VAL A 266 -0.80 10.90 -4.10
C VAL A 266 -1.27 11.73 -2.90
N ALA A 267 -2.43 11.39 -2.34
CA ALA A 267 -2.92 11.97 -1.08
C ALA A 267 -2.31 11.25 0.13
N PHE A 268 -2.28 9.92 0.10
CA PHE A 268 -1.74 9.11 1.18
C PHE A 268 -0.95 7.92 0.66
N ARG A 269 0.25 7.72 1.20
CA ARG A 269 1.10 6.55 0.95
C ARG A 269 1.39 5.82 2.25
N SER A 270 1.21 4.50 2.25
CA SER A 270 1.60 3.65 3.39
C SER A 270 2.54 2.53 2.96
N ASP A 271 3.70 2.49 3.61
CA ASP A 271 4.70 1.42 3.65
C ASP A 271 4.76 0.74 5.05
N SER A 272 3.91 1.22 5.96
CA SER A 272 3.79 0.78 7.34
C SER A 272 3.04 -0.56 7.42
N ASP A 273 3.60 -1.48 8.20
CA ASP A 273 2.92 -2.72 8.56
C ASP A 273 1.92 -2.50 9.69
N GLN A 274 0.84 -3.27 9.68
CA GLN A 274 -0.20 -3.19 10.70
C GLN A 274 -0.89 -1.81 10.76
N SER A 275 -1.01 -1.15 9.61
CA SER A 275 -1.72 0.13 9.50
C SER A 275 -3.23 -0.05 9.66
N VAL A 276 -3.87 0.78 10.50
CA VAL A 276 -5.34 0.86 10.61
C VAL A 276 -5.81 2.28 10.33
N LEU A 277 -6.64 2.45 9.31
CA LEU A 277 -7.28 3.72 9.00
C LEU A 277 -8.80 3.53 9.11
N GLU A 278 -9.44 4.27 10.01
CA GLU A 278 -10.88 4.12 10.27
C GLU A 278 -11.59 5.47 10.25
N ASN A 279 -12.71 5.57 9.53
CA ASN A 279 -13.41 6.85 9.35
C ASN A 279 -12.47 7.95 8.82
N VAL A 280 -11.70 7.59 7.77
CA VAL A 280 -10.75 8.48 7.10
C VAL A 280 -11.22 8.74 5.68
N GLU A 281 -11.06 9.98 5.22
CA GLU A 281 -11.30 10.34 3.82
C GLU A 281 -9.95 10.51 3.08
N PHE A 282 -9.84 9.90 1.91
CA PHE A 282 -8.73 10.12 0.97
C PHE A 282 -9.28 10.81 -0.26
N ARG A 283 -8.78 12.02 -0.55
CA ARG A 283 -9.27 12.83 -1.66
C ARG A 283 -8.15 13.16 -2.63
N GLY A 284 -8.36 12.83 -3.90
CA GLY A 284 -7.45 13.15 -4.97
C GLY A 284 -8.07 12.86 -6.34
N HIS A 285 -7.23 12.73 -7.35
CA HIS A 285 -7.65 12.34 -8.70
C HIS A 285 -6.93 11.04 -9.09
N GLN A 286 -5.88 11.15 -9.90
CA GLN A 286 -5.08 10.00 -10.28
C GLN A 286 -4.12 9.62 -9.14
N ASP A 287 -4.02 8.32 -8.84
CA ASP A 287 -3.12 7.76 -7.82
C ASP A 287 -3.38 8.26 -6.38
N THR A 288 -4.65 8.47 -6.00
CA THR A 288 -5.04 9.05 -4.70
C THR A 288 -4.47 8.30 -3.49
N LEU A 289 -4.66 6.98 -3.42
CA LEU A 289 -4.24 6.13 -2.30
C LEU A 289 -3.19 5.12 -2.76
N TYR A 290 -1.96 5.32 -2.27
CA TYR A 290 -0.84 4.42 -2.51
C TYR A 290 -0.69 3.42 -1.36
N ALA A 291 -1.48 2.35 -1.40
CA ALA A 291 -1.36 1.18 -0.51
C ALA A 291 -0.14 0.33 -0.93
N ARG A 292 1.05 0.84 -0.61
CA ARG A 292 2.29 0.47 -1.28
C ARG A 292 2.85 -0.90 -0.89
N THR A 293 3.06 -1.18 0.39
CA THR A 293 3.59 -2.45 0.90
C THR A 293 3.01 -2.81 2.28
N MET A 294 3.35 -4.01 2.78
CA MET A 294 2.96 -4.50 4.12
C MET A 294 1.43 -4.68 4.31
N ARG A 295 0.99 -4.97 5.53
CA ARG A 295 -0.42 -5.26 5.87
C ARG A 295 -1.16 -4.00 6.28
N GLN A 296 -2.35 -3.79 5.71
CA GLN A 296 -3.11 -2.55 5.90
C GLN A 296 -4.62 -2.83 5.98
N LEU A 297 -5.31 -2.18 6.91
CA LEU A 297 -6.77 -2.17 7.02
C LEU A 297 -7.30 -0.74 6.85
N TYR A 298 -8.24 -0.58 5.93
CA TYR A 298 -9.03 0.63 5.72
C TYR A 298 -10.48 0.28 6.03
N ARG A 299 -11.08 0.89 7.07
CA ARG A 299 -12.42 0.56 7.54
C ARG A 299 -13.31 1.79 7.57
N ARG A 300 -14.50 1.71 6.96
CA ARG A 300 -15.44 2.86 6.89
C ARG A 300 -14.78 4.13 6.34
N CYS A 301 -13.87 3.97 5.39
CA CYS A 301 -13.18 5.09 4.77
C CYS A 301 -13.94 5.60 3.55
N HIS A 302 -13.76 6.88 3.23
CA HIS A 302 -14.18 7.47 1.97
C HIS A 302 -12.96 7.58 1.05
N ILE A 303 -13.00 7.00 -0.14
CA ILE A 303 -11.88 7.04 -1.09
C ILE A 303 -12.37 7.62 -2.41
N ILE A 304 -11.82 8.77 -2.80
CA ILE A 304 -12.28 9.57 -3.93
C ILE A 304 -11.15 9.71 -4.96
N GLY A 305 -11.40 9.36 -6.23
CA GLY A 305 -10.41 9.54 -7.28
C GLY A 305 -10.87 9.24 -8.70
N THR A 306 -9.92 9.11 -9.64
CA THR A 306 -10.22 8.91 -11.07
C THR A 306 -9.46 7.72 -11.68
N VAL A 307 -8.18 7.87 -11.97
CA VAL A 307 -7.34 6.84 -12.61
C VAL A 307 -6.50 6.15 -11.54
N ASP A 308 -6.56 4.82 -11.48
CA ASP A 308 -5.74 3.97 -10.60
C ASP A 308 -5.72 4.46 -9.15
N PHE A 309 -6.85 4.97 -8.65
CA PHE A 309 -6.83 5.80 -7.46
C PHE A 309 -6.67 5.01 -6.15
N ILE A 310 -6.68 3.68 -6.22
CA ILE A 310 -6.17 2.76 -5.21
C ILE A 310 -5.13 1.86 -5.87
N PHE A 311 -3.84 2.05 -5.56
CA PHE A 311 -2.75 1.34 -6.22
C PHE A 311 -1.62 0.96 -5.27
N GLY A 312 -0.76 0.05 -5.72
CA GLY A 312 0.37 -0.46 -4.93
C GLY A 312 0.36 -1.98 -4.76
N ASN A 313 1.20 -2.46 -3.85
CA ASN A 313 1.46 -3.89 -3.63
C ASN A 313 1.37 -4.28 -2.14
N ALA A 314 0.53 -3.60 -1.36
CA ALA A 314 0.21 -4.02 0.01
C ALA A 314 -0.65 -5.29 0.02
N ALA A 315 -0.67 -5.97 1.17
CA ALA A 315 -1.80 -6.83 1.54
C ALA A 315 -2.82 -5.92 2.24
N ALA A 316 -3.76 -5.37 1.46
CA ALA A 316 -4.71 -4.37 1.95
C ALA A 316 -6.15 -4.87 1.92
N VAL A 317 -6.85 -4.71 3.04
CA VAL A 317 -8.29 -4.92 3.15
C VAL A 317 -9.00 -3.58 3.26
N PHE A 318 -9.99 -3.38 2.42
CA PHE A 318 -10.92 -2.25 2.45
C PHE A 318 -12.27 -2.80 2.89
N GLU A 319 -12.78 -2.38 4.04
CA GLU A 319 -13.98 -2.92 4.65
C GLU A 319 -14.98 -1.79 4.92
N GLU A 320 -16.22 -1.95 4.43
CA GLU A 320 -17.28 -0.95 4.61
C GLU A 320 -16.93 0.44 4.05
N CYS A 321 -16.01 0.51 3.09
CA CYS A 321 -15.60 1.78 2.49
C CYS A 321 -16.60 2.29 1.45
N VAL A 322 -16.70 3.61 1.32
CA VAL A 322 -17.38 4.29 0.22
C VAL A 322 -16.33 4.76 -0.77
N ILE A 323 -16.39 4.21 -1.98
CA ILE A 323 -15.40 4.42 -3.03
C ILE A 323 -16.09 5.16 -4.17
N LYS A 324 -15.72 6.41 -4.40
CA LYS A 324 -16.36 7.27 -5.40
C LYS A 324 -15.39 7.72 -6.47
N THR A 325 -15.83 7.64 -7.72
CA THR A 325 -15.15 8.32 -8.81
C THR A 325 -15.73 9.70 -9.08
N VAL A 326 -14.88 10.66 -9.41
CA VAL A 326 -15.27 12.03 -9.76
C VAL A 326 -15.05 12.31 -11.24
N PRO A 327 -15.69 13.35 -11.81
CA PRO A 327 -15.42 13.77 -13.18
C PRO A 327 -13.96 14.20 -13.35
N ARG A 328 -13.46 14.12 -14.58
CA ARG A 328 -12.20 14.75 -14.98
C ARG A 328 -12.41 15.53 -16.27
N PRO A 329 -11.75 16.68 -16.44
CA PRO A 329 -11.85 17.47 -17.66
C PRO A 329 -11.59 16.59 -18.88
N GLU A 330 -12.51 16.64 -19.84
CA GLU A 330 -12.39 15.96 -21.12
C GLU A 330 -11.19 16.57 -21.87
N GLY A 331 -9.99 16.00 -21.71
CA GLY A 331 -8.92 16.17 -22.70
C GLY A 331 -9.34 15.50 -24.01
N ALA A 332 -8.72 15.87 -25.14
CA ALA A 332 -9.07 15.52 -26.53
C ALA A 332 -9.31 14.03 -26.90
N ARG A 333 -9.27 13.09 -25.94
CA ARG A 333 -9.59 11.68 -26.11
C ARG A 333 -10.96 11.36 -25.48
N LYS A 334 -11.92 11.05 -26.35
CA LYS A 334 -13.31 10.60 -26.08
C LYS A 334 -13.43 9.29 -25.27
N THR A 335 -12.41 8.87 -24.52
CA THR A 335 -12.31 7.56 -23.87
C THR A 335 -11.66 7.65 -22.49
N ALA A 336 -12.03 8.65 -21.69
CA ALA A 336 -11.59 8.73 -20.29
C ALA A 336 -12.00 7.44 -19.54
N ARG A 337 -11.00 6.71 -19.04
CA ARG A 337 -11.20 5.50 -18.23
C ARG A 337 -10.85 5.85 -16.80
N ASN A 338 -11.81 5.72 -15.90
CA ASN A 338 -11.55 5.75 -14.46
C ASN A 338 -11.43 4.30 -13.98
N VAL A 339 -10.53 4.07 -13.03
CA VAL A 339 -10.17 2.73 -12.59
C VAL A 339 -9.97 2.75 -11.08
N VAL A 340 -10.71 1.92 -10.36
CA VAL A 340 -10.63 1.84 -8.89
C VAL A 340 -9.28 1.30 -8.45
N ALA A 341 -8.92 0.09 -8.89
CA ALA A 341 -7.76 -0.61 -8.38
C ALA A 341 -6.68 -0.88 -9.44
N ALA A 342 -5.42 -0.58 -9.10
CA ALA A 342 -4.25 -0.96 -9.88
C ALA A 342 -3.25 -1.72 -8.98
N ASN A 343 -3.49 -3.01 -8.77
CA ASN A 343 -2.62 -3.82 -7.93
C ASN A 343 -1.30 -4.14 -8.64
N GLY A 344 -0.20 -3.96 -7.92
CA GLY A 344 1.17 -4.02 -8.39
C GLY A 344 1.95 -5.26 -7.94
N ARG A 345 1.28 -6.40 -7.74
CA ARG A 345 1.99 -7.64 -7.36
C ARG A 345 2.91 -8.15 -8.47
N ILE A 346 4.21 -8.23 -8.16
CA ILE A 346 5.29 -8.51 -9.12
C ILE A 346 5.77 -9.97 -9.11
N ASP A 347 5.47 -10.73 -8.07
CA ASP A 347 5.93 -12.11 -7.91
C ASP A 347 4.81 -12.99 -7.32
N PRO A 348 4.60 -14.22 -7.84
CA PRO A 348 3.52 -15.09 -7.40
C PRO A 348 3.65 -15.54 -5.93
N GLY A 349 4.87 -15.56 -5.38
CA GLY A 349 5.14 -15.85 -3.98
C GLY A 349 4.74 -14.74 -3.02
N GLN A 350 4.44 -13.52 -3.52
CA GLN A 350 3.97 -12.44 -2.66
C GLN A 350 2.55 -12.71 -2.15
N THR A 351 2.37 -12.51 -0.85
CA THR A 351 1.08 -12.65 -0.14
C THR A 351 0.20 -11.38 -0.25
N THR A 352 0.51 -10.50 -1.20
CA THR A 352 -0.08 -9.17 -1.36
C THR A 352 -1.28 -9.16 -2.30
N GLY A 353 -2.08 -8.09 -2.27
CA GLY A 353 -3.32 -7.98 -3.03
C GLY A 353 -4.30 -7.04 -2.37
N PHE A 354 -5.33 -6.64 -3.10
CA PHE A 354 -6.40 -5.79 -2.59
C PHE A 354 -7.69 -6.59 -2.41
N VAL A 355 -8.31 -6.47 -1.24
CA VAL A 355 -9.59 -7.10 -0.94
C VAL A 355 -10.57 -6.04 -0.51
N PHE A 356 -11.61 -5.82 -1.31
CA PHE A 356 -12.72 -4.93 -1.01
C PHE A 356 -13.88 -5.77 -0.46
N ARG A 357 -14.37 -5.43 0.74
CA ARG A 357 -15.40 -6.18 1.46
C ARG A 357 -16.50 -5.25 1.92
N ASN A 358 -17.75 -5.56 1.56
CA ASN A 358 -18.91 -4.74 1.94
C ASN A 358 -18.77 -3.25 1.54
N CYS A 359 -17.98 -2.96 0.51
CA CYS A 359 -17.77 -1.59 0.04
C CYS A 359 -18.92 -1.14 -0.87
N THR A 360 -19.11 0.16 -0.98
CA THR A 360 -19.96 0.79 -1.99
C THR A 360 -19.08 1.44 -3.04
N LEU A 361 -19.22 1.04 -4.31
CA LEU A 361 -18.51 1.63 -5.45
C LEU A 361 -19.49 2.37 -6.34
N ASP A 362 -19.29 3.66 -6.55
CA ASP A 362 -20.13 4.46 -7.46
C ASP A 362 -19.42 5.71 -8.01
N GLY A 363 -20.13 6.51 -8.79
CA GLY A 363 -19.77 7.90 -9.08
C GLY A 363 -20.23 8.83 -7.96
N ASP A 364 -19.59 9.99 -7.84
CA ASP A 364 -20.23 11.10 -7.16
C ASP A 364 -21.44 11.62 -7.96
N LYS A 365 -22.16 12.59 -7.39
CA LYS A 365 -23.40 13.09 -7.99
C LYS A 365 -23.18 13.60 -9.42
N GLU A 366 -22.14 14.41 -9.62
CA GLU A 366 -21.81 14.99 -10.92
C GLU A 366 -21.40 13.90 -11.92
N PHE A 367 -20.59 12.93 -11.52
CA PHE A 367 -20.20 11.82 -12.39
C PHE A 367 -21.41 10.98 -12.82
N VAL A 368 -22.37 10.72 -11.92
CA VAL A 368 -23.59 9.96 -12.25
C VAL A 368 -24.48 10.73 -13.21
N GLU A 369 -24.67 12.04 -13.02
CA GLU A 369 -25.44 12.90 -13.95
C GLU A 369 -24.80 12.93 -15.35
N LEU A 370 -23.47 13.05 -15.40
CA LEU A 370 -22.71 13.00 -16.64
C LEU A 370 -22.75 11.62 -17.30
N PHE A 371 -22.69 10.54 -16.51
CA PHE A 371 -22.87 9.18 -16.99
C PHE A 371 -24.24 8.95 -17.62
N GLN A 372 -25.32 9.45 -17.00
CA GLN A 372 -26.66 9.34 -17.56
C GLN A 372 -26.80 10.07 -18.90
N THR A 373 -26.08 11.18 -19.08
CA THR A 373 -26.09 11.96 -20.31
C THR A 373 -25.19 11.36 -21.40
N LYS A 374 -24.01 10.85 -21.04
CA LYS A 374 -22.99 10.31 -21.95
C LYS A 374 -22.36 9.03 -21.39
N PRO A 375 -23.09 7.90 -21.32
CA PRO A 375 -22.63 6.69 -20.63
C PRO A 375 -21.38 6.04 -21.25
N GLN A 376 -21.06 6.39 -22.49
CA GLN A 376 -19.84 5.94 -23.17
C GLN A 376 -18.62 6.82 -22.88
N SER A 377 -18.78 8.03 -22.33
CA SER A 377 -17.67 8.94 -21.99
C SER A 377 -17.23 8.80 -20.54
N TYR A 378 -18.14 8.42 -19.65
CA TYR A 378 -17.89 8.28 -18.21
C TYR A 378 -17.86 6.79 -17.87
N ARG A 379 -16.67 6.25 -17.62
CA ARG A 379 -16.48 4.80 -17.42
C ARG A 379 -15.74 4.55 -16.13
N LEU A 380 -16.28 3.69 -15.27
CA LEU A 380 -15.57 3.17 -14.11
C LEU A 380 -15.32 1.68 -14.27
N TYR A 381 -14.06 1.27 -14.13
CA TYR A 381 -13.64 -0.13 -14.09
C TYR A 381 -13.21 -0.51 -12.66
N LEU A 382 -13.48 -1.75 -12.28
CA LEU A 382 -13.08 -2.35 -11.00
C LEU A 382 -11.55 -2.37 -10.82
N GLY A 383 -10.80 -2.55 -11.91
CA GLY A 383 -9.35 -2.49 -11.85
C GLY A 383 -8.64 -2.82 -13.16
N ARG A 384 -7.31 -2.66 -13.15
CA ARG A 384 -6.39 -3.08 -14.24
C ARG A 384 -5.04 -3.57 -13.70
N PRO A 385 -4.39 -4.55 -14.34
CA PRO A 385 -3.20 -5.20 -13.76
C PRO A 385 -1.95 -4.37 -13.97
N TRP A 386 -1.55 -3.57 -12.97
CA TRP A 386 -0.32 -2.76 -13.07
C TRP A 386 0.93 -3.64 -13.20
N LYS A 387 0.91 -4.83 -12.61
CA LYS A 387 2.01 -5.81 -12.67
C LYS A 387 1.47 -7.22 -12.96
N GLU A 388 2.38 -8.10 -13.38
CA GLU A 388 2.09 -9.40 -13.98
C GLU A 388 1.22 -10.31 -13.11
N TYR A 389 1.39 -10.27 -11.79
CA TYR A 389 0.66 -11.14 -10.86
C TYR A 389 -0.44 -10.39 -10.11
N ALA A 390 -0.92 -9.26 -10.63
CA ALA A 390 -1.91 -8.40 -9.98
C ALA A 390 -3.07 -9.19 -9.36
N ARG A 391 -3.44 -8.84 -8.13
CA ARG A 391 -4.49 -9.53 -7.37
C ARG A 391 -5.44 -8.55 -6.70
N THR A 392 -6.71 -8.64 -7.08
CA THR A 392 -7.79 -7.78 -6.58
C THR A 392 -9.08 -8.58 -6.45
N LEU A 393 -9.75 -8.47 -5.30
CA LEU A 393 -11.01 -9.15 -5.04
C LEU A 393 -12.08 -8.17 -4.54
N TYR A 394 -13.31 -8.33 -5.02
CA TYR A 394 -14.52 -7.65 -4.51
C TYR A 394 -15.48 -8.67 -3.91
N VAL A 395 -15.82 -8.50 -2.63
CA VAL A 395 -16.61 -9.45 -1.84
C VAL A 395 -17.79 -8.73 -1.21
N SER A 396 -19.01 -9.11 -1.57
CA SER A 396 -20.25 -8.56 -1.02
C SER A 396 -20.37 -7.04 -1.16
N CYS A 397 -19.80 -6.48 -2.22
CA CYS A 397 -19.83 -5.04 -2.48
C CYS A 397 -21.11 -4.61 -3.19
N TYR A 398 -21.55 -3.37 -2.97
CA TYR A 398 -22.51 -2.72 -3.85
C TYR A 398 -21.76 -2.07 -5.02
N LEU A 399 -22.12 -2.46 -6.24
CA LEU A 399 -21.57 -1.93 -7.48
C LEU A 399 -22.63 -1.07 -8.17
N GLY A 400 -22.39 0.24 -8.20
CA GLY A 400 -23.26 1.24 -8.80
C GLY A 400 -23.34 1.13 -10.33
N MET A 401 -24.27 1.87 -10.93
CA MET A 401 -24.61 1.72 -12.36
C MET A 401 -23.49 2.18 -13.30
N VAL A 402 -22.54 2.96 -12.77
CA VAL A 402 -21.39 3.49 -13.52
C VAL A 402 -20.29 2.45 -13.76
N ILE A 403 -20.37 1.30 -13.09
CA ILE A 403 -19.43 0.19 -13.29
C ILE A 403 -19.69 -0.43 -14.65
N ARG A 404 -18.62 -0.50 -15.45
CA ARG A 404 -18.66 -1.06 -16.80
C ARG A 404 -19.02 -2.56 -16.78
N PRO A 405 -19.86 -3.05 -17.71
CA PRO A 405 -20.22 -4.47 -17.79
C PRO A 405 -19.00 -5.39 -17.91
N GLU A 406 -17.96 -4.93 -18.61
CA GLU A 406 -16.68 -5.63 -18.76
C GLU A 406 -15.98 -5.85 -17.40
N GLY A 407 -16.28 -4.99 -16.42
CA GLY A 407 -15.75 -5.00 -15.05
C GLY A 407 -14.30 -4.55 -14.98
N TRP A 408 -13.42 -5.22 -15.70
CA TRP A 408 -11.97 -5.09 -15.62
C TRP A 408 -11.39 -4.55 -16.92
N LEU A 409 -10.29 -3.81 -16.81
CA LEU A 409 -9.63 -3.18 -17.95
C LEU A 409 -8.25 -3.83 -18.18
N PRO A 410 -7.90 -4.24 -19.40
CA PRO A 410 -6.54 -4.66 -19.72
C PRO A 410 -5.53 -3.52 -19.48
N TRP A 411 -4.32 -3.86 -19.02
CA TRP A 411 -3.23 -2.88 -18.93
C TRP A 411 -2.70 -2.51 -20.32
N ARG A 412 -2.26 -3.52 -21.07
CA ARG A 412 -1.81 -3.41 -22.47
C ARG A 412 -1.85 -4.80 -23.12
N GLY A 413 -2.59 -4.94 -24.22
CA GLY A 413 -2.72 -6.23 -24.92
C GLY A 413 -3.18 -7.34 -23.98
N ASP A 414 -2.49 -8.48 -24.00
CA ASP A 414 -2.70 -9.66 -23.17
C ASP A 414 -1.78 -9.71 -21.93
N PHE A 415 -1.07 -8.63 -21.60
CA PHE A 415 -0.21 -8.57 -20.41
C PHE A 415 -0.99 -8.96 -19.15
N ALA A 416 -0.38 -9.84 -18.34
CA ALA A 416 -0.88 -10.34 -17.05
C ALA A 416 -2.16 -11.20 -17.08
N VAL A 417 -2.90 -11.29 -18.20
CA VAL A 417 -4.24 -11.92 -18.22
C VAL A 417 -4.22 -13.41 -17.84
N ARG A 418 -3.07 -14.08 -17.99
CA ARG A 418 -2.87 -15.49 -17.63
C ARG A 418 -2.40 -15.72 -16.19
N THR A 419 -1.95 -14.67 -15.51
CA THR A 419 -1.21 -14.74 -14.24
C THR A 419 -1.85 -13.92 -13.11
N LEU A 420 -2.67 -12.92 -13.46
CA LEU A 420 -3.45 -12.14 -12.50
C LEU A 420 -4.52 -12.98 -11.80
N TYR A 421 -5.04 -12.45 -10.69
CA TYR A 421 -6.24 -12.97 -10.04
C TYR A 421 -7.21 -11.84 -9.73
N TYR A 422 -8.17 -11.60 -10.62
CA TYR A 422 -9.24 -10.63 -10.44
C TYR A 422 -10.55 -11.36 -10.18
N GLY A 423 -11.09 -11.16 -8.97
CA GLY A 423 -12.19 -11.97 -8.45
C GLY A 423 -13.37 -11.15 -7.94
N GLU A 424 -14.57 -11.66 -8.15
CA GLU A 424 -15.82 -11.15 -7.56
C GLU A 424 -16.51 -12.28 -6.77
N PHE A 425 -17.16 -11.94 -5.65
CA PHE A 425 -18.04 -12.83 -4.90
C PHE A 425 -19.21 -12.05 -4.31
N ASP A 426 -20.43 -12.49 -4.58
CA ASP A 426 -21.66 -12.02 -3.92
C ASP A 426 -21.89 -10.49 -3.94
N SER A 427 -21.34 -9.78 -4.93
CA SER A 427 -21.61 -8.36 -5.12
C SER A 427 -23.04 -8.13 -5.64
N ARG A 428 -23.63 -7.00 -5.26
CA ARG A 428 -25.00 -6.59 -5.59
C ARG A 428 -25.04 -5.21 -6.26
N GLY A 429 -26.20 -4.81 -6.75
CA GLY A 429 -26.41 -3.51 -7.41
C GLY A 429 -26.35 -3.60 -8.94
N PRO A 430 -26.71 -2.52 -9.65
CA PRO A 430 -26.85 -2.53 -11.11
C PRO A 430 -25.54 -2.82 -11.86
N GLY A 431 -24.38 -2.48 -11.28
CA GLY A 431 -23.06 -2.77 -11.84
C GLY A 431 -22.55 -4.20 -11.57
N ALA A 432 -23.27 -4.99 -10.77
CA ALA A 432 -22.84 -6.34 -10.37
C ALA A 432 -23.22 -7.43 -11.37
N ASN A 433 -23.94 -7.11 -12.46
CA ASN A 433 -24.22 -8.09 -13.49
C ASN A 433 -22.90 -8.58 -14.14
N ARG A 434 -22.63 -9.86 -13.99
CA ARG A 434 -21.39 -10.51 -14.42
C ARG A 434 -21.42 -11.13 -15.82
N THR A 435 -22.57 -11.15 -16.50
CA THR A 435 -22.73 -11.88 -17.78
C THR A 435 -21.83 -11.35 -18.90
N ALA A 436 -21.40 -10.09 -18.83
CA ALA A 436 -20.56 -9.43 -19.81
C ALA A 436 -19.14 -9.13 -19.30
N ARG A 437 -18.73 -9.73 -18.17
CA ARG A 437 -17.36 -9.60 -17.67
C ARG A 437 -16.37 -10.14 -18.70
N VAL A 438 -15.18 -9.55 -18.72
CA VAL A 438 -14.06 -10.12 -19.47
C VAL A 438 -13.81 -11.58 -19.05
N GLU A 439 -13.41 -12.42 -20.00
CA GLU A 439 -13.26 -13.88 -19.80
C GLU A 439 -12.24 -14.25 -18.70
N TRP A 440 -11.26 -13.39 -18.46
CA TRP A 440 -10.23 -13.56 -17.43
C TRP A 440 -10.67 -13.05 -16.04
N SER A 441 -11.93 -12.65 -15.88
CA SER A 441 -12.55 -12.38 -14.59
C SER A 441 -12.94 -13.68 -13.88
N ASN A 442 -12.67 -13.77 -12.57
CA ASN A 442 -12.94 -14.96 -11.77
C ASN A 442 -14.18 -14.77 -10.89
N GLN A 443 -15.01 -15.80 -10.82
CA GLN A 443 -15.98 -15.92 -9.72
C GLN A 443 -15.30 -16.67 -8.58
N THR A 444 -15.01 -15.95 -7.49
CA THR A 444 -14.24 -16.49 -6.38
C THR A 444 -15.11 -17.47 -5.59
N PRO A 445 -14.74 -18.74 -5.44
CA PRO A 445 -15.51 -19.68 -4.61
C PRO A 445 -15.51 -19.24 -3.14
N GLU A 446 -16.60 -19.49 -2.40
CA GLU A 446 -16.74 -19.10 -0.98
C GLU A 446 -15.56 -19.57 -0.12
N GLN A 447 -15.08 -20.80 -0.35
CA GLN A 447 -13.90 -21.34 0.35
C GLN A 447 -12.65 -20.47 0.17
N HIS A 448 -12.46 -19.86 -1.00
CA HIS A 448 -11.33 -18.96 -1.26
C HIS A 448 -11.56 -17.59 -0.62
N VAL A 449 -12.81 -17.11 -0.54
CA VAL A 449 -13.14 -15.84 0.12
C VAL A 449 -12.67 -15.84 1.58
N LYS A 450 -12.77 -16.98 2.29
CA LYS A 450 -12.30 -17.11 3.68
C LYS A 450 -10.79 -16.83 3.84
N LEU A 451 -9.98 -17.15 2.83
CA LEU A 451 -8.53 -16.87 2.80
C LEU A 451 -8.26 -15.36 2.71
N TYR A 452 -9.18 -14.60 2.11
CA TYR A 452 -9.11 -13.16 1.93
C TYR A 452 -9.83 -12.38 3.05
N SER A 453 -10.19 -13.04 4.16
CA SER A 453 -10.71 -12.38 5.35
C SER A 453 -9.62 -11.56 6.06
N VAL A 454 -10.00 -10.60 6.91
CA VAL A 454 -9.02 -9.83 7.68
C VAL A 454 -8.16 -10.75 8.55
N GLU A 455 -8.78 -11.76 9.15
CA GLU A 455 -8.09 -12.74 10.00
C GLU A 455 -7.04 -13.55 9.24
N ASN A 456 -7.34 -14.01 8.02
CA ASN A 456 -6.42 -14.89 7.29
C ASN A 456 -5.44 -14.13 6.39
N PHE A 457 -5.91 -13.07 5.71
CA PHE A 457 -5.14 -12.38 4.68
C PHE A 457 -4.08 -11.45 5.26
N ILE A 458 -4.43 -10.74 6.34
CA ILE A 458 -3.57 -9.75 6.98
C ILE A 458 -3.31 -10.09 8.45
N GLN A 459 -3.68 -11.30 8.89
CA GLN A 459 -3.51 -11.77 10.27
C GLN A 459 -4.07 -10.78 11.29
N GLY A 460 -5.21 -10.16 10.96
CA GLY A 460 -5.74 -9.03 11.71
C GLY A 460 -5.95 -9.34 13.18
N HIS A 461 -6.35 -10.56 13.53
CA HIS A 461 -6.52 -11.00 14.93
C HIS A 461 -5.28 -10.83 15.83
N GLN A 462 -4.07 -10.70 15.25
CA GLN A 462 -2.83 -10.54 16.01
C GLN A 462 -2.55 -9.09 16.43
N TRP A 463 -3.12 -8.10 15.73
CA TRP A 463 -2.77 -6.68 15.89
C TRP A 463 -3.96 -5.72 15.82
N ILE A 464 -5.08 -6.19 15.27
CA ILE A 464 -6.42 -5.61 15.35
C ILE A 464 -7.16 -6.46 16.36
N ALA A 465 -7.38 -5.89 17.52
CA ALA A 465 -8.32 -6.45 18.46
C ALA A 465 -9.71 -6.42 17.75
N TYR A 466 -10.45 -7.54 17.78
CA TYR A 466 -11.72 -7.74 17.07
C TYR A 466 -12.88 -7.92 18.00
#